data_AF-A0A9E3XDT8-F1
#
_entry.id   AF-A0A9E3XDT8-F1
#
_cell.length_a   1.000
_cell.length_b   1.000
_cell.length_c   1.000
_cell.angle_alpha   90.00
_cell.angle_beta   90.00
_cell.angle_gamma   90.00
#
_symmetry.space_group_name_H-M   'P 1'
#
loop_
_entity.id
_entity.type
_entity.pdbx_description
1 polymer ?
#
loop_
_entity_poly.entity_id
_entity_poly.type
_entity_poly.pdbx_seq_one_letter_code
_entity_poly.pdbx_strand_id
1 'polypeptide(L)'
;MKKVTFPARAGFHKALRQRVDAYFDEHHLSKNGNWRMFVKTAVILVWLITAYLLLVFFSTSMLMALISAFAVAQGFVLVGFNIMHDGNHGSYSR
;
A
#
# COMPACT_ATOMS: atom_id res chain seq x y z
N MET A 1 -16.52 -16.72 -39.48
CA MET A 1 -16.88 -15.66 -38.50
C MET A 1 -15.94 -14.48 -38.68
N LYS A 2 -16.44 -13.25 -38.87
CA LYS A 2 -15.60 -12.05 -38.95
C LYS A 2 -15.03 -11.76 -37.55
N LYS A 3 -13.70 -11.71 -37.44
CA LYS A 3 -13.00 -11.38 -36.19
C LYS A 3 -13.25 -9.91 -35.87
N VAL A 4 -13.93 -9.63 -34.76
CA VAL A 4 -14.10 -8.26 -34.26
C VAL A 4 -12.73 -7.77 -33.78
N THR A 5 -12.21 -6.73 -34.40
CA THR A 5 -10.97 -6.05 -33.98
C THR A 5 -11.31 -4.66 -33.48
N PHE A 6 -10.88 -4.34 -32.26
CA PHE A 6 -11.00 -2.99 -31.73
C PHE A 6 -9.83 -2.14 -32.24
N PRO A 7 -10.07 -0.87 -32.63
CA PRO A 7 -9.00 0.05 -32.98
C PRO A 7 -8.06 0.24 -31.78
N ALA A 8 -6.78 0.45 -32.05
CA ALA A 8 -5.82 0.80 -31.01
C ALA A 8 -6.35 2.02 -30.23
N ARG A 9 -6.37 1.95 -28.89
CA ARG A 9 -6.89 2.98 -27.97
C ARG A 9 -6.05 4.27 -28.03
N ALA A 10 -6.00 4.92 -29.19
CA ALA A 10 -5.39 6.23 -29.36
C ALA A 10 -6.37 7.28 -28.83
N GLY A 11 -6.14 7.77 -27.60
CA GLY A 11 -6.82 8.95 -27.05
C GLY A 11 -7.69 8.71 -25.82
N PHE A 12 -8.26 7.51 -25.62
CA PHE A 12 -9.11 7.23 -24.46
C PHE A 12 -8.37 7.44 -23.13
N HIS A 13 -7.15 6.90 -22.99
CA HIS A 13 -6.36 7.05 -21.78
C HIS A 13 -6.01 8.52 -21.48
N LYS A 14 -5.71 9.31 -22.52
CA LYS A 14 -5.42 10.75 -22.39
C LYS A 14 -6.66 11.52 -21.93
N ALA A 15 -7.80 11.30 -22.59
CA ALA A 15 -9.06 11.95 -22.24
C ALA A 15 -9.53 11.56 -20.83
N LEU A 16 -9.39 10.29 -20.44
CA LEU A 16 -9.69 9.81 -19.09
C LEU A 16 -8.83 10.54 -18.05
N ARG A 17 -7.51 10.56 -18.26
CA ARG A 17 -6.58 11.23 -17.33
C ARG A 17 -6.90 12.72 -17.17
N GLN A 18 -7.15 13.42 -18.28
CA GLN A 18 -7.51 14.84 -18.25
C GLN A 18 -8.79 15.09 -17.44
N ARG A 19 -9.83 14.27 -17.61
CA ARG A 19 -11.09 14.42 -16.86
C ARG A 19 -10.93 14.10 -15.38
N VAL A 20 -10.14 13.08 -15.03
CA VAL A 20 -9.82 12.77 -13.63
C VAL A 20 -9.03 13.92 -13.01
N ASP A 21 -8.01 14.43 -13.69
CA ASP A 21 -7.20 15.55 -13.19
C ASP A 21 -8.07 16.80 -12.94
N ALA A 22 -8.94 17.16 -13.88
CA ALA A 22 -9.87 18.28 -13.72
C ALA A 22 -10.82 18.12 -12.53
N TYR A 23 -11.34 16.91 -12.29
CA TYR A 23 -12.20 16.63 -11.13
C TYR A 23 -11.50 16.92 -9.80
N PHE A 24 -10.25 16.46 -9.63
CA PHE A 24 -9.50 16.72 -8.40
C PHE A 24 -9.24 18.22 -8.22
N ASP A 25 -8.93 18.93 -9.30
CA ASP A 25 -8.62 20.36 -9.27
C ASP A 25 -9.88 21.19 -8.95
N GLU A 26 -11.02 20.93 -9.62
CA GLU A 26 -12.31 21.60 -9.38
C GLU A 26 -12.81 21.41 -7.93
N HIS A 27 -12.61 20.21 -7.37
CA HIS A 27 -13.03 19.89 -6.02
C HIS A 27 -11.95 20.16 -4.94
N HIS A 28 -10.81 20.74 -5.32
CA HIS A 28 -9.70 21.04 -4.41
C HIS A 28 -9.23 19.81 -3.61
N LEU A 29 -9.26 18.64 -4.26
CA LEU A 29 -8.88 17.36 -3.67
C LEU A 29 -7.40 17.09 -3.92
N SER A 30 -6.72 16.59 -2.89
CA SER A 30 -5.37 16.05 -3.05
C SER A 30 -5.41 14.77 -3.89
N LYS A 31 -4.48 14.65 -4.83
CA LYS A 31 -4.27 13.42 -5.61
C LYS A 31 -3.38 12.40 -4.89
N ASN A 32 -3.02 12.68 -3.63
CA ASN A 32 -2.24 11.81 -2.75
C ASN A 32 -3.17 11.08 -1.78
N GLY A 33 -2.63 10.13 -1.03
CA GLY A 33 -3.32 9.44 0.05
C GLY A 33 -3.81 10.41 1.14
N ASN A 34 -4.82 9.96 1.89
CA ASN A 34 -5.37 10.71 3.02
C ASN A 34 -4.79 10.25 4.36
N TRP A 35 -5.23 10.87 5.46
CA TRP A 35 -4.77 10.55 6.81
C TRP A 35 -4.92 9.06 7.20
N ARG A 36 -5.90 8.34 6.65
CA ARG A 36 -6.13 6.92 6.95
C ARG A 36 -4.96 6.05 6.47
N MET A 37 -4.29 6.47 5.41
CA MET A 37 -3.08 5.78 4.93
C MET A 37 -1.97 5.85 5.97
N PHE A 38 -1.72 7.03 6.56
CA PHE A 38 -0.71 7.18 7.62
C PHE A 38 -1.04 6.37 8.87
N VAL A 39 -2.32 6.27 9.23
CA VAL A 39 -2.76 5.39 10.31
C VAL A 39 -2.49 3.93 9.99
N LYS A 40 -2.78 3.48 8.76
CA LYS A 40 -2.42 2.13 8.29
C LYS A 40 -0.91 1.88 8.42
N THR A 41 -0.08 2.84 8.00
CA THR A 41 1.38 2.77 8.14
C THR A 41 1.79 2.62 9.61
N ALA A 42 1.27 3.47 10.49
CA ALA A 42 1.59 3.43 11.92
C ALA A 42 1.22 2.08 12.55
N VAL A 43 0.03 1.54 12.25
CA VAL A 43 -0.42 0.22 12.72
C VAL A 43 0.54 -0.88 12.27
N ILE A 44 0.95 -0.89 11.00
CA ILE A 44 1.87 -1.90 10.46
C ILE A 44 3.26 -1.79 11.12
N LEU A 45 3.76 -0.57 11.31
CA LEU A 45 5.06 -0.36 11.96
C LEU A 45 5.03 -0.77 13.44
N VAL A 46 3.97 -0.41 14.17
CA VAL A 46 3.77 -0.84 15.56
C VAL A 46 3.70 -2.35 15.64
N TRP A 47 2.98 -3.01 14.73
CA TRP A 47 2.93 -4.47 14.65
C TRP A 47 4.33 -5.08 14.47
N LEU A 48 5.08 -4.61 13.47
CA LEU A 48 6.41 -5.15 13.17
C LEU A 48 7.39 -4.93 14.34
N ILE A 49 7.42 -3.72 14.91
CA ILE A 49 8.27 -3.40 16.06
C ILE A 49 7.90 -4.26 17.27
N THR A 50 6.60 -4.36 17.59
CA THR A 50 6.14 -5.16 18.73
C THR A 50 6.48 -6.64 18.54
N ALA A 51 6.20 -7.21 17.37
CA ALA A 51 6.52 -8.59 17.06
C ALA A 51 8.03 -8.86 17.14
N TYR A 52 8.86 -7.93 16.67
CA TYR A 52 10.31 -8.04 16.75
C TYR A 52 10.81 -7.98 18.20
N LEU A 53 10.29 -7.04 19.01
CA LEU A 53 10.64 -6.94 20.42
C LEU A 53 10.23 -8.22 21.19
N LEU A 54 9.04 -8.75 20.94
CA LEU A 54 8.56 -10.00 21.53
C LEU A 54 9.47 -11.18 21.16
N LEU A 55 9.90 -11.26 19.91
CA LEU A 55 10.80 -12.31 19.45
C LEU A 55 12.17 -12.23 20.14
N VAL A 56 12.78 -11.04 20.19
CA VAL A 56 14.17 -10.88 20.62
C VAL A 56 14.31 -10.85 22.15
N PHE A 57 13.38 -10.20 22.86
CA PHE A 57 13.56 -9.90 24.29
C PHE A 57 12.64 -10.70 25.21
N PHE A 58 11.51 -11.24 24.70
CA PHE A 58 10.48 -11.83 25.56
C PHE A 58 10.16 -13.30 25.24
N SER A 59 10.76 -13.87 24.20
CA SER A 59 10.51 -15.27 23.83
C SER A 59 11.26 -16.23 24.76
N THR A 60 10.54 -16.86 25.69
CA THR A 60 11.09 -17.81 26.67
C THR A 60 10.90 -19.28 26.28
N SER A 61 10.14 -19.55 25.21
CA SER A 61 9.87 -20.89 24.71
C SER A 61 9.93 -20.95 23.19
N MET A 62 10.19 -22.14 22.65
CA MET A 62 10.22 -22.36 21.19
C MET A 62 8.89 -21.96 20.52
N LEU A 63 7.76 -22.26 21.15
CA LEU A 63 6.44 -21.90 20.60
C LEU A 63 6.27 -20.38 20.52
N MET A 64 6.63 -19.64 21.58
CA MET A 64 6.59 -18.17 21.58
C MET A 64 7.52 -17.58 20.52
N ALA A 65 8.72 -18.14 20.36
CA ALA A 65 9.66 -17.72 19.33
C ALA A 65 9.09 -17.96 17.93
N LEU A 66 8.48 -19.12 17.66
CA LEU A 66 7.86 -19.42 16.36
C LEU A 66 6.69 -18.49 16.04
N ILE A 67 5.80 -18.24 17.01
CA ILE A 67 4.67 -17.32 16.83
C ILE A 67 5.17 -15.90 16.57
N SER A 68 6.14 -15.42 17.35
CA SER A 68 6.70 -14.08 17.21
C SER A 68 7.46 -13.94 15.88
N ALA A 69 8.21 -14.97 15.46
CA ALA A 69 8.90 -15.00 14.18
C ALA A 69 7.92 -14.96 13.00
N PHE A 70 6.81 -15.70 13.08
CA PHE A 70 5.75 -15.63 12.08
C PHE A 70 5.12 -14.22 12.04
N ALA A 71 4.85 -13.61 13.19
CA ALA A 71 4.32 -12.24 13.27
C ALA A 71 5.29 -11.21 12.67
N VAL A 72 6.60 -11.36 12.88
CA VAL A 72 7.64 -10.54 12.23
C VAL A 72 7.61 -10.71 10.72
N ALA A 73 7.57 -11.95 10.22
CA ALA A 73 7.50 -12.24 8.79
C ALA A 73 6.26 -11.59 8.15
N GLN A 74 5.10 -11.68 8.81
CA GLN A 74 3.89 -10.97 8.38
C GLN A 74 4.09 -9.45 8.35
N GLY A 75 4.77 -8.88 9.36
CA GLY A 75 5.09 -7.46 9.39
C GLY A 75 5.88 -6.99 8.17
N PHE A 76 6.89 -7.75 7.73
CA PHE A 76 7.64 -7.44 6.52
C PHE A 76 6.80 -7.51 5.24
N VAL A 77 5.94 -8.54 5.13
CA VAL A 77 4.99 -8.65 4.01
C VAL A 77 4.06 -7.42 3.98
N LEU A 78 3.53 -7.01 5.13
CA LEU A 78 2.67 -5.83 5.25
C LEU A 78 3.41 -4.54 4.85
N VAL A 79 4.66 -4.35 5.27
CA VAL A 79 5.50 -3.22 4.84
C VAL A 79 5.63 -3.20 3.31
N GLY A 80 5.95 -4.34 2.68
CA GLY A 80 6.11 -4.43 1.23
C GLY A 80 4.83 -4.07 0.46
N PHE A 81 3.71 -4.72 0.79
CA PHE A 81 2.47 -4.59 0.00
C PHE A 81 1.59 -3.39 0.39
N ASN A 82 1.80 -2.77 1.55
CA ASN A 82 0.98 -1.62 1.98
C ASN A 82 1.77 -0.32 2.10
N ILE A 83 3.03 -0.35 2.55
CA ILE A 83 3.80 0.87 2.73
C ILE A 83 4.60 1.16 1.46
N MET A 84 5.44 0.21 1.03
CA MET A 84 6.31 0.40 -0.14
C MET A 84 5.49 0.50 -1.44
N HIS A 85 4.50 -0.38 -1.62
CA HIS A 85 3.60 -0.33 -2.77
C HIS A 85 2.85 1.01 -2.89
N ASP A 86 2.25 1.50 -1.79
CA ASP A 86 1.55 2.79 -1.79
C ASP A 86 2.52 3.96 -2.02
N GLY A 87 3.76 3.85 -1.51
CA GLY A 87 4.86 4.77 -1.80
C GLY A 87 5.22 4.82 -3.28
N ASN A 88 5.30 3.66 -3.94
CA ASN A 88 5.59 3.59 -5.37
C ASN A 88 4.47 4.16 -6.25
N HIS A 89 3.24 4.22 -5.73
CA HIS A 89 2.12 4.94 -6.37
C HIS A 89 2.10 6.44 -6.07
N GLY A 90 3.08 6.97 -5.32
CA GLY A 90 3.14 8.38 -4.94
C GLY A 90 2.05 8.79 -3.94
N SER A 91 1.54 7.83 -3.16
CA SER A 91 0.42 8.08 -2.24
C SER A 91 0.85 8.88 -0.99
N TYR A 92 2.11 8.78 -0.57
CA TYR A 92 2.63 9.55 0.58
C TYR A 92 3.07 10.96 0.19
N SER A 93 3.74 11.07 -0.95
CA SER A 93 4.17 12.34 -1.54
C SER A 93 4.33 12.13 -3.03
N ARG A 94 4.11 13.19 -3.80
CA ARG A 94 4.50 13.29 -5.21
C ARG A 94 5.80 14.04 -5.34
#